data_AF-A0A2G9R7L5-F1
#
_entry.id   AF-A0A2G9R7L5-F1
#
_cell.length_a   1.000
_cell.length_b   1.000
_cell.length_c   1.000
_cell.angle_alpha   90.00
_cell.angle_beta   90.00
_cell.angle_gamma   90.00
#
_symmetry.space_group_name_H-M   'P 1'
#
loop_
_entity.id
_entity.type
_entity.pdbx_description
1 polymer ?
#
loop_
_entity_poly.entity_id
_entity_poly.type
_entity_poly.pdbx_seq_one_letter_code
_entity_poly.pdbx_strand_id
1 'polypeptide(L)'
;MSEEDAFKLLKFLMYDIGLRKQYRPDMVTLQIQMYQLSRLLHDYHRDLYNHLEEFEIGPSLYAAPWFLTMFASQFPLGFVARVFGKF
;
A
#
# COMPACT_ATOMS: atom_id res chain seq x y z
N MET A 1 -20.04 -4.45 13.51
CA MET A 1 -19.04 -5.54 13.43
C MET A 1 -18.70 -5.94 14.84
N SER A 2 -18.86 -7.22 15.19
CA SER A 2 -18.34 -7.74 16.46
C SER A 2 -16.82 -7.93 16.38
N GLU A 3 -16.15 -8.13 17.50
CA GLU A 3 -14.72 -8.46 17.54
C GLU A 3 -14.40 -9.75 16.76
N GLU A 4 -15.25 -10.77 16.89
CA GLU A 4 -15.10 -12.04 16.20
C GLU A 4 -15.18 -11.87 14.67
N ASP A 5 -16.14 -11.07 14.20
CA ASP A 5 -16.28 -10.75 12.79
C ASP A 5 -15.08 -9.95 12.28
N ALA A 6 -14.55 -9.03 13.08
CA ALA A 6 -13.36 -8.25 12.73
C ALA A 6 -12.13 -9.17 12.56
N PHE A 7 -11.94 -10.13 13.47
CA PHE A 7 -10.84 -11.08 13.37
C PHE A 7 -10.98 -12.01 12.16
N LYS A 8 -12.20 -12.48 11.86
CA LYS A 8 -12.48 -13.26 10.65
C LYS A 8 -12.13 -12.48 9.38
N LEU A 9 -12.54 -11.22 9.31
CA LEU A 9 -12.21 -10.33 8.19
C LEU A 9 -10.70 -10.10 8.07
N LEU A 10 -10.01 -9.89 9.20
CA LEU A 10 -8.56 -9.72 9.20
C LEU A 10 -7.84 -10.97 8.64
N LYS A 11 -8.26 -12.17 9.05
CA LYS A 11 -7.71 -13.42 8.49
C LYS A 11 -7.95 -13.49 6.98
N PHE A 12 -9.15 -13.16 6.53
CA PHE A 12 -9.50 -13.17 5.11
C PHE A 12 -8.63 -12.20 4.30
N LEU A 13 -8.49 -10.95 4.76
CA LEU A 13 -7.59 -9.97 4.14
C LEU A 13 -6.15 -10.47 4.06
N MET A 14 -5.65 -11.04 5.16
CA MET A 14 -4.26 -11.47 5.27
C MET A 14 -3.96 -12.70 4.40
N TYR A 15 -4.84 -13.70 4.36
CA TYR A 15 -4.57 -14.99 3.74
C TYR A 15 -5.22 -15.15 2.37
N ASP A 16 -6.53 -14.92 2.27
CA ASP A 16 -7.29 -15.15 1.04
C ASP A 16 -7.03 -14.06 -0.01
N ILE A 17 -7.03 -12.79 0.41
CA ILE A 17 -6.63 -11.66 -0.46
C ILE A 17 -5.09 -11.58 -0.58
N GLY A 18 -4.37 -12.18 0.36
CA GLY A 18 -2.90 -12.29 0.30
C GLY A 18 -2.15 -11.05 0.77
N LEU A 19 -2.81 -10.15 1.53
CA LEU A 19 -2.18 -8.94 2.06
C LEU A 19 -0.97 -9.24 2.95
N ARG A 20 -0.92 -10.41 3.60
CA ARG A 20 0.21 -10.82 4.46
C ARG A 20 1.57 -10.77 3.79
N LYS A 21 1.63 -10.89 2.45
CA LYS A 21 2.88 -11.00 1.70
C LYS A 21 3.78 -9.77 1.87
N GLN A 22 3.19 -8.58 2.01
CA GLN A 22 3.92 -7.33 2.21
C GLN A 22 4.43 -7.14 3.65
N TYR A 23 3.89 -7.89 4.62
CA TYR A 23 4.30 -7.86 6.02
C TYR A 23 5.37 -8.91 6.37
N ARG A 24 5.89 -9.64 5.38
CA ARG A 24 6.95 -10.62 5.61
C ARG A 24 8.24 -9.92 6.06
N PRO A 25 9.04 -10.54 6.96
CA PRO A 25 10.26 -9.92 7.47
C PRO A 25 11.29 -9.55 6.40
N ASP A 26 11.32 -10.30 5.30
CA ASP A 26 12.20 -10.05 4.16
C ASP A 26 11.84 -8.78 3.36
N MET A 27 10.64 -8.24 3.56
CA MET A 27 10.09 -7.06 2.87
C MET A 27 10.14 -7.14 1.33
N VAL A 28 10.36 -8.32 0.74
CA VAL A 28 10.58 -8.47 -0.70
C VAL A 28 9.34 -8.05 -1.48
N THR A 29 8.16 -8.50 -1.05
CA THR A 29 6.90 -8.11 -1.68
C THR A 29 6.69 -6.60 -1.63
N LEU A 30 7.02 -5.96 -0.49
CA LEU A 30 6.88 -4.51 -0.34
C LEU A 30 7.84 -3.76 -1.27
N GLN A 31 9.09 -4.21 -1.40
CA GLN A 31 10.06 -3.63 -2.34
C GLN A 31 9.58 -3.77 -3.79
N ILE A 32 9.00 -4.91 -4.16
CA ILE A 32 8.39 -5.09 -5.48
C ILE A 32 7.23 -4.11 -5.68
N GLN A 33 6.37 -3.91 -4.68
CA GLN A 33 5.28 -2.93 -4.76
C GLN A 33 5.80 -1.49 -4.90
N MET A 34 6.90 -1.13 -4.23
CA MET A 34 7.55 0.18 -4.42
C MET A 34 8.04 0.35 -5.86
N TYR A 35 8.68 -0.67 -6.42
CA TYR A 35 9.11 -0.67 -7.82
C TYR A 35 7.93 -0.55 -8.78
N GLN A 36 6.86 -1.30 -8.55
CA GLN A 36 5.62 -1.22 -9.35
C GLN A 36 5.03 0.18 -9.31
N LEU A 37 4.98 0.84 -8.14
CA LEU A 37 4.51 2.21 -8.02
C LEU A 37 5.40 3.19 -8.80
N SER A 38 6.73 3.04 -8.71
CA SER A 38 7.69 3.82 -9.50
C SER A 38 7.43 3.66 -11.00
N ARG A 39 7.20 2.43 -11.47
CA ARG A 39 6.87 2.13 -12.88
C ARG A 39 5.52 2.69 -13.31
N LEU A 40 4.50 2.64 -12.45
CA LEU A 40 3.21 3.26 -12.74
C LEU A 40 3.34 4.79 -12.87
N LEU A 41 4.15 5.43 -12.03
CA LEU A 41 4.45 6.86 -12.19
C LEU A 41 5.18 7.12 -13.51
N HIS A 42 6.18 6.31 -13.85
CA HIS A 42 6.88 6.41 -15.13
C HIS A 42 5.93 6.35 -16.33
N ASP A 43 5.01 5.38 -16.33
CA ASP A 43 4.15 5.08 -17.49
C ASP A 43 2.96 6.04 -17.63
N TYR A 44 2.42 6.57 -16.52
CA TYR A 44 1.22 7.43 -16.53
C TYR A 44 1.48 8.91 -16.19
N HIS A 45 2.55 9.23 -15.46
CA HIS A 45 2.88 10.56 -14.96
C HIS A 45 4.38 10.84 -15.11
N ARG A 46 4.86 10.79 -16.36
CA ARG A 46 6.29 10.83 -16.71
C ARG A 46 7.01 12.08 -16.20
N ASP A 47 6.33 13.22 -16.22
CA ASP A 47 6.82 14.51 -15.69
C ASP A 47 7.08 14.44 -14.18
N LEU A 48 6.11 13.95 -13.41
CA LEU A 48 6.24 13.73 -11.97
C LEU A 48 7.31 12.67 -11.65
N TYR A 49 7.34 11.57 -12.40
CA TYR A 49 8.37 10.54 -12.25
C TYR A 49 9.77 11.13 -12.44
N ASN A 50 10.00 11.88 -13.52
CA ASN A 50 11.31 12.47 -13.81
C ASN A 50 11.73 13.45 -12.70
N HIS A 51 10.79 14.25 -12.20
CA HIS A 51 11.05 15.16 -11.09
C HIS A 51 11.44 14.40 -9.82
N LEU A 52 10.70 13.35 -9.44
CA LEU A 52 11.04 12.55 -8.27
C LEU A 52 12.39 11.83 -8.44
N GLU A 53 12.68 11.33 -9.64
CA GLU A 53 13.96 10.67 -9.98
C GLU A 53 15.14 11.63 -9.91
N GLU A 54 14.99 12.88 -10.38
CA GLU A 54 16.02 13.93 -10.30
C GLU A 54 16.49 14.20 -8.85
N PHE A 55 15.57 14.10 -7.89
CA PHE A 55 15.85 14.27 -6.46
C PHE A 55 16.07 12.96 -5.71
N GLU A 56 16.23 11.84 -6.41
CA GLU A 56 16.39 10.50 -5.83
C GLU A 56 15.25 10.09 -4.87
N ILE A 57 14.04 10.61 -5.09
CA ILE A 57 12.87 10.36 -4.24
C ILE A 57 12.15 9.09 -4.69
N GLY A 58 12.64 7.94 -4.21
CA GLY A 58 12.02 6.64 -4.42
C GLY A 58 10.71 6.47 -3.62
N PRO A 59 9.76 5.63 -4.11
CA PRO A 59 8.51 5.37 -3.39
C PRO A 59 8.67 4.83 -1.96
N SER A 60 9.77 4.15 -1.66
CA SER A 60 10.08 3.68 -0.30
C SER A 60 10.13 4.81 0.74
N LEU A 61 10.43 6.05 0.33
CA LEU A 61 10.54 7.21 1.22
C LEU A 61 9.18 7.78 1.66
N TYR A 62 8.10 7.55 0.89
CA TYR A 62 6.79 8.16 1.16
C TYR A 62 5.61 7.18 1.13
N ALA A 63 5.71 6.09 0.35
CA ALA A 63 4.58 5.19 0.12
C ALA A 63 4.56 3.98 1.06
N ALA A 64 5.66 3.64 1.74
CA ALA A 64 5.67 2.50 2.67
C ALA A 64 4.51 2.53 3.70
N PRO A 65 4.18 3.68 4.34
CA PRO A 65 3.00 3.78 5.21
C PRO A 65 1.68 3.53 4.48
N TRP A 66 1.55 3.93 3.22
CA TRP A 66 0.32 3.76 2.43
C TRP A 66 0.00 2.28 2.25
N PHE A 67 1.00 1.47 1.88
CA PHE A 67 0.84 0.02 1.73
C PHE A 67 0.67 -0.67 3.08
N LEU A 68 1.57 -0.42 4.05
CA LEU A 68 1.60 -1.15 5.31
C LEU A 68 0.43 -0.81 6.26
N THR A 69 -0.21 0.34 6.08
CA THR A 69 -1.35 0.74 6.93
C THR A 69 -2.65 0.85 6.13
N MET A 70 -2.63 0.49 4.85
CA MET A 70 -3.78 0.66 3.95
C MET A 70 -4.34 2.09 4.05
N PHE A 71 -3.44 3.07 4.00
CA PHE A 71 -3.71 4.52 4.17
C PHE A 71 -4.21 4.96 5.57
N ALA A 72 -4.50 4.05 6.49
CA ALA A 72 -5.14 4.37 7.76
C ALA A 72 -4.30 5.25 8.70
N SER A 73 -2.98 5.26 8.55
CA SER A 73 -2.11 6.07 9.42
C SER A 73 -2.08 7.56 9.08
N GLN A 74 -2.42 7.94 7.84
CA GLN A 74 -2.24 9.31 7.33
C GLN A 74 -3.52 9.94 6.77
N PHE A 75 -4.53 9.13 6.41
CA PHE A 75 -5.74 9.61 5.74
C PHE A 75 -6.97 9.52 6.65
N PRO A 76 -7.99 10.41 6.46
CA PRO A 76 -9.21 10.38 7.25
C PRO A 76 -9.95 9.04 7.15
N LEU A 77 -10.56 8.60 8.25
CA LEU A 77 -11.22 7.29 8.31
C LEU A 77 -12.32 7.10 7.25
N GLY A 78 -13.06 8.16 6.89
CA GLY A 78 -14.06 8.10 5.82
C GLY A 78 -13.47 7.80 4.43
N PHE A 79 -12.25 8.27 4.15
CA PHE A 79 -11.52 7.91 2.93
C PHE A 79 -11.06 6.45 2.99
N VAL A 80 -10.47 6.06 4.12
CA VAL A 80 -9.98 4.69 4.35
C VAL A 80 -11.11 3.68 4.20
N ALA A 81 -12.28 3.94 4.77
CA ALA A 81 -13.45 3.09 4.65
C ALA A 81 -13.90 2.88 3.19
N ARG A 82 -13.80 3.92 2.34
CA ARG A 82 -14.09 3.80 0.90
C ARG A 82 -13.02 3.01 0.15
N VAL A 83 -11.75 3.13 0.54
CA VAL A 83 -10.67 2.31 -0.01
C VAL A 83 -10.90 0.84 0.31
N PHE A 84 -11.25 0.53 1.57
CA PHE A 84 -11.60 -0.84 2.00
C PHE A 84 -12.83 -1.40 1.26
N GLY A 85 -13.85 -0.59 1.00
CA GLY A 85 -15.05 -1.03 0.26
C GLY A 85 -14.83 -1.33 -1.22
N LYS A 86 -13.63 -1.06 -1.78
CA LYS A 86 -13.26 -1.40 -3.16
C LYS A 86 -12.47 -2.71 -3.30
N PHE A 87 -12.05 -3.31 -2.20
CA PHE A 87 -11.46 -4.65 -2.17
C PHE A 87 -12.58 -5.71 -2.12
#